data_AF-A0A5S3QIV1-F1
#
_entry.id   AF-A0A5S3QIV1-F1
#
_cell.length_a   1.000
_cell.length_b   1.000
_cell.length_c   1.000
_cell.angle_alpha   90.00
_cell.angle_beta   90.00
_cell.angle_gamma   90.00
#
_symmetry.space_group_name_H-M   'P 1'
#
loop_
_entity.id
_entity.type
_entity.pdbx_description
1 polymer ?
#
loop_
_entity_poly.entity_id
_entity_poly.type
_entity_poly.pdbx_seq_one_letter_code
_entity_poly.pdbx_strand_id
1 'polypeptide(L)'
;MTEVNDIHSKLSEEQLSKIQTNFKEKVKKDAEEMSEQFSRTLDNVITKIDETGWTLPIEMAIYPINVLGQTSEIKDINQFFYWYFTENERYNFVGLVDGILSSTIDEKFKTAIKECVFSYENKKYIITSITLITVIEGILSSFYPDKTNVRMMKVCQIQVDKIEGNKSVIEKYVWLSYNNFVRKLYEKSDFNNTEPSSINRHWLLHGRSEYNLTEIDCLRLFNAVSSICSIVNKEV
;
A
#
# COMPACT_ATOMS: atom_id res chain seq x y z
N MET A 1 -60.08 -0.41 -45.40
CA MET A 1 -59.29 -1.30 -44.52
C MET A 1 -57.84 -0.90 -44.71
N THR A 2 -57.32 -0.17 -43.74
CA THR A 2 -56.00 0.47 -43.78
C THR A 2 -54.96 -0.59 -43.38
N GLU A 3 -54.10 -0.98 -44.32
CA GLU A 3 -52.89 -1.73 -44.01
C GLU A 3 -51.97 -0.83 -43.18
N VAL A 4 -51.89 -1.10 -41.89
CA VAL A 4 -50.92 -0.48 -41.00
C VAL A 4 -49.56 -1.09 -41.37
N ASN A 5 -48.73 -0.27 -42.05
CA ASN A 5 -47.33 -0.56 -42.32
C ASN A 5 -46.63 -1.01 -41.04
N ASP A 6 -46.17 -2.26 -41.03
CA ASP A 6 -45.27 -2.80 -40.02
C ASP A 6 -43.86 -2.21 -40.24
N ILE A 7 -43.66 -0.97 -39.76
CA ILE A 7 -42.35 -0.29 -39.77
C ILE A 7 -41.62 -0.69 -38.49
N HIS A 8 -41.19 -1.95 -38.42
CA HIS A 8 -40.06 -2.35 -37.61
C HIS A 8 -38.95 -2.82 -38.54
N SER A 9 -38.11 -1.89 -39.01
CA SER A 9 -36.88 -2.25 -39.70
C SER A 9 -35.98 -3.01 -38.72
N LYS A 10 -35.90 -4.33 -38.89
CA LYS A 10 -34.89 -5.14 -38.22
C LYS A 10 -33.53 -4.70 -38.72
N LEU A 11 -32.62 -4.37 -37.80
CA LEU A 11 -31.22 -4.08 -38.10
C LEU A 11 -30.64 -5.22 -38.93
N SER A 12 -29.90 -4.89 -39.99
CA SER A 12 -29.17 -5.90 -40.75
C SER A 12 -28.04 -6.51 -39.90
N GLU A 13 -27.60 -7.72 -40.25
CA GLU A 13 -26.46 -8.38 -39.59
C GLU A 13 -25.21 -7.50 -39.62
N GLU A 14 -25.00 -6.76 -40.71
CA GLU A 14 -23.90 -5.80 -40.84
C GLU A 14 -24.03 -4.62 -39.86
N GLN A 15 -25.25 -4.11 -39.66
CA GLN A 15 -25.51 -3.04 -38.69
C GLN A 15 -25.30 -3.54 -37.25
N LEU A 16 -25.75 -4.76 -36.92
CA LEU A 16 -25.53 -5.37 -35.61
C LEU A 16 -24.04 -5.58 -35.31
N SER A 17 -23.27 -6.07 -36.29
CA SER A 17 -21.82 -6.25 -36.17
C SER A 17 -21.07 -4.92 -35.96
N LYS A 18 -21.46 -3.86 -36.70
CA LYS A 18 -20.91 -2.50 -36.51
C LYS A 18 -21.23 -1.95 -35.12
N ILE A 19 -22.46 -2.12 -34.63
CA ILE A 19 -22.85 -1.68 -33.28
C ILE A 19 -22.03 -2.41 -32.22
N GLN A 20 -21.87 -3.73 -32.34
CA GLN A 20 -21.08 -4.52 -31.38
C GLN A 20 -19.60 -4.11 -31.37
N THR A 21 -19.01 -3.87 -32.55
CA THR A 21 -17.62 -3.43 -32.66
C THR A 21 -17.42 -2.05 -32.03
N ASN A 22 -18.27 -1.08 -32.40
CA ASN A 22 -18.21 0.28 -31.85
C ASN A 22 -18.44 0.29 -30.33
N PHE A 23 -19.34 -0.55 -29.82
CA PHE A 23 -19.58 -0.69 -28.39
C PHE A 23 -18.35 -1.25 -27.67
N LYS A 24 -17.72 -2.30 -28.20
CA LYS A 24 -16.48 -2.87 -27.63
C LYS A 24 -15.34 -1.85 -27.64
N GLU A 25 -15.16 -1.12 -28.73
CA GLU A 25 -14.15 -0.06 -28.82
C GLU A 25 -14.40 1.06 -27.82
N LYS A 26 -15.65 1.48 -27.65
CA LYS A 26 -16.01 2.51 -26.66
C LYS A 26 -15.77 2.04 -25.23
N VAL A 27 -16.21 0.83 -24.87
CA VAL A 27 -15.95 0.25 -23.55
C VAL A 27 -14.45 0.14 -23.27
N LYS A 28 -13.66 -0.27 -24.27
CA LYS A 28 -12.20 -0.34 -24.14
C LYS A 28 -11.60 1.05 -23.88
N LYS A 29 -12.01 2.05 -24.65
CA LYS A 29 -11.55 3.43 -24.49
C LYS A 29 -11.93 4.02 -23.12
N ASP A 30 -13.18 3.85 -22.70
CA ASP A 30 -13.66 4.32 -21.40
C ASP A 30 -12.89 3.65 -20.23
N ALA A 31 -12.54 2.36 -20.38
CA ALA A 31 -11.73 1.65 -19.40
C ALA A 31 -10.26 2.13 -19.37
N GLU A 32 -9.67 2.41 -20.54
CA GLU A 32 -8.32 2.99 -20.64
C GLU A 32 -8.26 4.38 -19.99
N GLU A 33 -9.24 5.25 -20.27
CA GLU A 33 -9.34 6.59 -19.67
C GLU A 33 -9.51 6.52 -18.15
N MET A 34 -10.36 5.61 -17.64
CA MET A 34 -10.55 5.40 -16.21
C MET A 34 -9.28 4.88 -15.53
N SER A 35 -8.57 3.94 -16.16
CA SER A 35 -7.30 3.42 -15.65
C SER A 35 -6.21 4.50 -15.60
N GLU A 36 -6.16 5.36 -16.61
CA GLU A 36 -5.23 6.49 -16.66
C GLU A 36 -5.54 7.51 -15.56
N GLN A 37 -6.81 7.88 -15.38
CA GLN A 37 -7.24 8.79 -14.31
C GLN A 37 -6.93 8.21 -12.92
N PHE A 38 -7.16 6.93 -12.73
CA PHE A 38 -6.85 6.27 -11.46
C PHE A 38 -5.35 6.23 -11.20
N SER A 39 -4.53 5.98 -12.22
CA SER A 39 -3.05 6.04 -12.11
C SER A 39 -2.58 7.44 -11.70
N ARG A 40 -3.10 8.50 -12.34
CA ARG A 40 -2.80 9.90 -11.95
C ARG A 40 -3.21 10.19 -10.51
N THR A 41 -4.36 9.66 -10.07
CA THR A 41 -4.81 9.80 -8.68
C THR A 41 -3.82 9.14 -7.72
N LEU A 42 -3.36 7.93 -8.06
CA LEU A 42 -2.36 7.21 -7.26
C LEU A 42 -0.99 7.89 -7.28
N ASP A 43 -0.54 8.47 -8.38
CA ASP A 43 0.71 9.27 -8.42
C ASP A 43 0.67 10.42 -7.39
N ASN A 44 -0.46 11.12 -7.31
CA ASN A 44 -0.65 12.19 -6.32
C ASN A 44 -0.65 11.64 -4.89
N VAL A 45 -1.29 10.49 -4.67
CA VAL A 45 -1.27 9.81 -3.35
C VAL A 45 0.16 9.44 -2.96
N ILE A 46 0.92 8.79 -3.86
CA ILE A 46 2.31 8.39 -3.59
C ILE A 46 3.16 9.59 -3.21
N THR A 47 3.04 10.69 -3.94
CA THR A 47 3.79 11.91 -3.66
C THR A 47 3.53 12.42 -2.24
N LYS A 48 2.27 12.43 -1.81
CA LYS A 48 1.89 12.89 -0.47
C LYS A 48 2.34 11.95 0.66
N ILE A 49 2.17 10.64 0.46
CA ILE A 49 2.52 9.67 1.50
C ILE A 49 4.02 9.45 1.61
N ASP A 50 4.78 9.67 0.53
CA ASP A 50 6.23 9.59 0.53
C ASP A 50 6.79 10.51 1.60
N GLU A 51 6.45 11.81 1.58
CA GLU A 51 6.91 12.83 2.54
C GLU A 51 6.79 12.41 4.01
N THR A 52 5.76 11.62 4.34
CA THR A 52 5.43 11.20 5.71
C THR A 52 5.79 9.74 6.02
N GLY A 53 6.36 9.02 5.06
CA GLY A 53 6.83 7.65 5.23
C GLY A 53 5.71 6.61 5.31
N TRP A 54 4.51 6.91 4.81
CA TRP A 54 3.43 5.91 4.76
C TRP A 54 3.52 5.05 3.50
N THR A 55 3.14 3.78 3.62
CA THR A 55 2.89 2.90 2.48
C THR A 55 1.42 2.97 2.08
N LEU A 56 1.11 2.65 0.83
CA LEU A 56 -0.29 2.60 0.37
C LEU A 56 -1.00 1.40 1.06
N PRO A 57 -2.05 1.62 1.86
CA PRO A 57 -2.83 0.52 2.42
C PRO A 57 -3.66 -0.13 1.31
N ILE A 58 -3.67 -1.46 1.26
CA ILE A 58 -4.23 -2.19 0.11
C ILE A 58 -5.70 -2.49 0.31
N GLU A 59 -6.08 -2.62 1.57
CA GLU A 59 -7.45 -2.75 2.04
C GLU A 59 -8.19 -1.40 1.98
N MET A 60 -7.49 -0.30 1.65
CA MET A 60 -8.10 1.01 1.51
C MET A 60 -9.03 1.05 0.30
N ALA A 61 -10.31 1.37 0.56
CA ALA A 61 -11.30 1.55 -0.48
C ALA A 61 -10.92 2.69 -1.45
N ILE A 62 -11.52 2.67 -2.64
CA ILE A 62 -11.28 3.68 -3.69
C ILE A 62 -11.64 5.10 -3.22
N TYR A 63 -12.66 5.24 -2.36
CA TYR A 63 -13.09 6.57 -1.90
C TYR A 63 -12.00 7.33 -1.12
N PRO A 64 -11.39 6.78 -0.04
CA PRO A 64 -10.25 7.41 0.62
C PRO A 64 -9.06 7.71 -0.31
N ILE A 65 -8.79 6.83 -1.29
CA ILE A 65 -7.73 7.06 -2.31
C ILE A 65 -8.06 8.30 -3.15
N ASN A 66 -9.29 8.42 -3.63
CA ASN A 66 -9.75 9.57 -4.41
C ASN A 66 -9.71 10.86 -3.58
N VAL A 67 -10.17 10.81 -2.32
CA VAL A 67 -10.07 11.96 -1.40
C VAL A 67 -8.63 12.39 -1.31
N LEU A 68 -7.72 11.48 -0.97
CA LEU A 68 -6.30 11.79 -0.79
C LEU A 68 -5.62 12.27 -2.08
N GLY A 69 -5.94 11.69 -3.24
CA GLY A 69 -5.29 11.99 -4.52
C GLY A 69 -5.87 13.17 -5.29
N GLN A 70 -7.10 13.60 -5.00
CA GLN A 70 -7.81 14.63 -5.78
C GLN A 70 -8.10 15.92 -5.00
N THR A 71 -8.00 15.92 -3.67
CA THR A 71 -8.14 17.15 -2.87
C THR A 71 -6.79 17.74 -2.46
N SER A 72 -6.75 19.06 -2.26
CA SER A 72 -5.64 19.76 -1.60
C SER A 72 -5.96 20.14 -0.14
N GLU A 73 -7.16 19.82 0.34
CA GLU A 73 -7.63 20.17 1.69
C GLU A 73 -6.95 19.33 2.79
N ILE A 74 -6.56 18.10 2.47
CA ILE A 74 -5.80 17.24 3.39
C ILE A 74 -4.34 17.69 3.41
N LYS A 75 -4.01 18.53 4.40
CA LYS A 75 -2.66 19.07 4.61
C LYS A 75 -1.80 18.19 5.52
N ASP A 76 -2.43 17.46 6.44
CA ASP A 76 -1.74 16.57 7.37
C ASP A 76 -2.06 15.11 7.05
N ILE A 77 -1.12 14.47 6.37
CA ILE A 77 -1.23 13.06 5.95
C ILE A 77 -1.15 12.12 7.16
N ASN A 78 -0.38 12.48 8.20
CA ASN A 78 -0.32 11.67 9.41
C ASN A 78 -1.66 11.68 10.14
N GLN A 79 -2.31 12.85 10.25
CA GLN A 79 -3.63 12.95 10.85
C GLN A 79 -4.70 12.21 10.03
N PHE A 80 -4.62 12.27 8.70
CA PHE A 80 -5.52 11.50 7.83
C PHE A 80 -5.42 10.00 8.09
N PHE A 81 -4.21 9.42 8.11
CA PHE A 81 -4.06 7.99 8.36
C PHE A 81 -4.36 7.60 9.81
N TYR A 82 -4.03 8.46 10.77
CA TYR A 82 -4.43 8.26 12.16
C TYR A 82 -5.96 8.15 12.26
N TRP A 83 -6.71 9.10 11.69
CA TRP A 83 -8.17 9.05 11.63
C TRP A 83 -8.65 7.79 10.91
N TYR A 84 -8.10 7.49 9.73
CA TYR A 84 -8.46 6.31 8.95
C TYR A 84 -8.35 5.01 9.75
N PHE A 85 -7.29 4.81 10.53
CA PHE A 85 -7.09 3.58 11.29
C PHE A 85 -7.79 3.55 12.67
N THR A 86 -8.03 4.71 13.29
CA THR A 86 -8.52 4.76 14.69
C THR A 86 -10.02 5.00 14.83
N GLU A 87 -10.67 5.55 13.80
CA GLU A 87 -12.09 5.86 13.81
C GLU A 87 -12.97 4.62 13.67
N ASN A 88 -14.27 4.80 13.94
CA ASN A 88 -15.28 3.75 13.87
C ASN A 88 -14.83 2.49 14.65
N GLU A 89 -14.48 2.68 15.92
CA GLU A 89 -13.98 1.62 16.81
C GLU A 89 -12.77 0.87 16.23
N ARG A 90 -11.91 1.57 15.48
CA ARG A 90 -10.69 1.03 14.87
C ARG A 90 -10.94 -0.05 13.82
N TYR A 91 -12.10 -0.03 13.16
CA TYR A 91 -12.49 -1.02 12.14
C TYR A 91 -11.39 -1.29 11.10
N ASN A 92 -10.78 -0.24 10.55
CA ASN A 92 -9.72 -0.39 9.53
C ASN A 92 -8.43 -0.95 10.12
N PHE A 93 -8.09 -0.64 11.37
CA PHE A 93 -6.92 -1.24 12.04
C PHE A 93 -7.14 -2.73 12.32
N VAL A 94 -8.33 -3.12 12.78
CA VAL A 94 -8.68 -4.54 12.98
C VAL A 94 -8.59 -5.29 11.66
N GLY A 95 -9.20 -4.75 10.59
CA GLY A 95 -9.12 -5.35 9.25
C GLY A 95 -7.68 -5.48 8.73
N LEU A 96 -6.83 -4.49 9.00
CA LEU A 96 -5.40 -4.53 8.68
C LEU A 96 -4.69 -5.67 9.41
N VAL A 97 -4.92 -5.82 10.72
CA VAL A 97 -4.32 -6.90 11.52
C VAL A 97 -4.80 -8.27 11.05
N ASP A 98 -6.10 -8.42 10.78
CA ASP A 98 -6.68 -9.66 10.27
C ASP A 98 -6.10 -10.02 8.89
N GLY A 99 -5.87 -9.03 8.03
CA GLY A 99 -5.17 -9.20 6.75
C GLY A 99 -3.76 -9.74 6.91
N ILE A 100 -3.00 -9.20 7.88
CA ILE A 100 -1.65 -9.71 8.21
C ILE A 100 -1.72 -11.16 8.71
N LEU A 101 -2.61 -11.46 9.65
CA LEU A 101 -2.69 -12.78 10.29
C LEU A 101 -3.22 -13.88 9.35
N SER A 102 -4.04 -13.51 8.36
CA SER A 102 -4.55 -14.42 7.32
C SER A 102 -3.56 -14.63 6.17
N SER A 103 -2.46 -13.87 6.10
CA SER A 103 -1.45 -14.00 5.06
C SER A 103 -0.61 -15.29 5.16
N THR A 104 0.15 -15.55 4.11
CA THR A 104 1.04 -16.72 3.94
C THR A 104 2.39 -16.56 4.63
N ILE A 105 2.63 -15.47 5.37
CA ILE A 105 3.88 -15.28 6.12
C ILE A 105 4.07 -16.36 7.19
N ASP A 106 5.33 -16.60 7.56
CA ASP A 106 5.72 -17.55 8.60
C ASP A 106 5.00 -17.27 9.94
N GLU A 107 4.52 -18.34 10.59
CA GLU A 107 3.79 -18.28 11.87
C GLU A 107 4.57 -17.58 12.99
N LYS A 108 5.90 -17.58 12.94
CA LYS A 108 6.71 -16.80 13.91
C LYS A 108 6.45 -15.30 13.79
N PHE A 109 6.22 -14.78 12.58
CA PHE A 109 5.90 -13.37 12.37
C PHE A 109 4.47 -13.08 12.81
N LYS A 110 3.52 -13.99 12.57
CA LYS A 110 2.14 -13.84 13.09
C LYS A 110 2.11 -13.80 14.62
N THR A 111 2.96 -14.60 15.27
CA THR A 111 3.12 -14.59 16.74
C THR A 111 3.64 -13.23 17.20
N ALA A 112 4.72 -12.72 16.59
CA ALA A 112 5.25 -11.39 16.90
C ALA A 112 4.21 -10.28 16.65
N ILE A 113 3.38 -10.38 15.60
CA ILE A 113 2.32 -9.40 15.31
C ILE A 113 1.26 -9.38 16.41
N LYS A 114 0.84 -10.53 16.93
CA LYS A 114 -0.11 -10.59 18.06
C LYS A 114 0.46 -9.92 19.32
N GLU A 115 1.75 -10.14 19.61
CA GLU A 115 2.44 -9.47 20.71
C GLU A 115 2.56 -7.95 20.49
N CYS A 116 2.83 -7.52 19.25
CA CYS A 116 2.83 -6.12 18.87
C CYS A 116 1.46 -5.47 19.07
N VAL A 117 0.36 -6.14 18.72
CA VAL A 117 -1.01 -5.64 18.89
C VAL A 117 -1.32 -5.45 20.37
N PHE A 118 -1.07 -6.48 21.19
CA PHE A 118 -1.25 -6.38 22.65
C PHE A 118 -0.44 -5.20 23.23
N SER A 119 0.80 -5.07 22.78
CA SER A 119 1.71 -4.02 23.24
C SER A 119 1.28 -2.62 22.81
N TYR A 120 0.83 -2.49 21.57
CA TYR A 120 0.29 -1.26 21.00
C TYR A 120 -0.94 -0.78 21.77
N GLU A 121 -1.88 -1.67 22.07
CA GLU A 121 -3.06 -1.37 22.89
C GLU A 121 -2.69 -0.93 24.31
N ASN A 122 -1.58 -1.45 24.83
CA ASN A 122 -1.00 -1.07 26.12
C ASN A 122 -0.02 0.12 26.04
N LYS A 123 -0.03 0.86 24.92
CA LYS A 123 0.78 2.06 24.67
C LYS A 123 2.29 1.84 24.76
N LYS A 124 2.76 0.61 24.45
CA LYS A 124 4.18 0.23 24.47
C LYS A 124 4.82 0.41 23.09
N TYR A 125 4.81 1.65 22.60
CA TYR A 125 5.17 1.98 21.21
C TYR A 125 6.62 1.66 20.83
N ILE A 126 7.55 1.72 21.79
CA ILE A 126 8.96 1.40 21.55
C ILE A 126 9.13 -0.05 21.14
N ILE A 127 8.63 -0.98 21.97
CA ILE A 127 8.79 -2.42 21.73
C ILE A 127 7.92 -2.89 20.57
N THR A 128 6.77 -2.25 20.33
CA THR A 128 5.95 -2.48 19.14
C THR A 128 6.76 -2.12 17.89
N SER A 129 7.31 -0.92 17.83
CA SER A 129 8.06 -0.44 16.65
C SER A 129 9.30 -1.28 16.35
N ILE A 130 10.11 -1.58 17.38
CA ILE A 130 11.32 -2.42 17.22
C ILE A 130 10.98 -3.80 16.67
N THR A 131 9.92 -4.42 17.21
CA THR A 131 9.48 -5.75 16.79
C THR A 131 8.93 -5.71 15.37
N LEU A 132 8.11 -4.71 15.02
CA LEU A 132 7.58 -4.54 13.66
C LEU A 132 8.69 -4.32 12.62
N ILE A 133 9.73 -3.53 12.94
CA ILE A 133 10.90 -3.37 12.05
C ILE A 133 11.59 -4.72 11.81
N THR A 134 11.73 -5.53 12.86
CA THR A 134 12.31 -6.88 12.76
C THR A 134 11.45 -7.82 11.90
N VAL A 135 10.12 -7.73 12.03
CA VAL A 135 9.17 -8.47 11.18
C VAL A 135 9.31 -8.03 9.71
N ILE A 136 9.39 -6.73 9.44
CA ILE A 136 9.61 -6.18 8.09
C ILE A 136 10.90 -6.72 7.49
N GLU A 137 12.01 -6.71 8.23
CA GLU A 137 13.29 -7.30 7.82
C GLU A 137 13.17 -8.79 7.48
N GLY A 138 12.51 -9.53 8.36
CA GLY A 138 12.29 -10.97 8.21
C GLY A 138 11.47 -11.29 6.96
N ILE A 139 10.36 -10.60 6.74
CA ILE A 139 9.51 -10.79 5.55
C ILE A 139 10.30 -10.41 4.28
N LEU A 140 10.95 -9.24 4.25
CA LEU A 140 11.73 -8.80 3.09
C LEU A 140 12.85 -9.77 2.72
N SER A 141 13.49 -10.38 3.72
CA SER A 141 14.57 -11.35 3.49
C SER A 141 14.12 -12.59 2.70
N SER A 142 12.83 -12.92 2.73
CA SER A 142 12.28 -14.06 1.98
C SER A 142 12.32 -13.88 0.46
N PHE A 143 12.30 -12.62 -0.02
CA PHE A 143 12.33 -12.30 -1.45
C PHE A 143 13.75 -12.35 -2.05
N TYR A 144 14.79 -12.51 -1.24
CA TYR A 144 16.17 -12.50 -1.73
C TYR A 144 16.80 -13.89 -1.73
N PRO A 145 17.38 -14.35 -2.87
CA PRO A 145 18.02 -15.67 -2.93
C PRO A 145 19.23 -15.81 -2.00
N ASP A 146 19.99 -14.74 -1.83
CA ASP A 146 21.19 -14.73 -0.99
C ASP A 146 20.88 -14.27 0.44
N LYS A 147 20.66 -15.25 1.31
CA LYS A 147 20.35 -15.00 2.73
C LYS A 147 21.53 -14.45 3.55
N THR A 148 22.73 -14.35 2.96
CA THR A 148 23.95 -13.91 3.69
C THR A 148 24.21 -12.41 3.61
N ASN A 149 23.64 -11.71 2.62
CA ASN A 149 23.79 -10.25 2.47
C ASN A 149 22.52 -9.62 1.86
N VAL A 150 21.46 -9.58 2.66
CA VAL A 150 20.20 -8.96 2.22
C VAL A 150 20.28 -7.45 2.34
N ARG A 151 20.26 -6.77 1.19
CA ARG A 151 20.14 -5.31 1.12
C ARG A 151 18.68 -4.95 0.89
N MET A 152 17.93 -4.61 1.94
CA MET A 152 16.47 -4.38 1.90
C MET A 152 16.03 -3.37 0.82
N MET A 153 16.77 -2.27 0.68
CA MET A 153 16.53 -1.31 -0.41
C MET A 153 16.70 -1.91 -1.81
N LYS A 154 17.67 -2.82 -2.00
CA LYS A 154 17.90 -3.51 -3.27
C LYS A 154 16.79 -4.52 -3.57
N VAL A 155 16.29 -5.21 -2.54
CA VAL A 155 15.14 -6.13 -2.67
C VAL A 155 13.93 -5.37 -3.24
N CYS A 156 13.58 -4.23 -2.63
CA CYS A 156 12.46 -3.42 -3.09
C CYS A 156 12.70 -2.86 -4.49
N GLN A 157 13.90 -2.37 -4.79
CA GLN A 157 14.22 -1.84 -6.12
C GLN A 157 14.09 -2.89 -7.22
N ILE A 158 14.61 -4.12 -7.00
CA ILE A 158 14.46 -5.21 -7.98
C ILE A 158 12.98 -5.50 -8.25
N GLN A 159 12.15 -5.45 -7.22
CA GLN A 159 10.71 -5.69 -7.39
C GLN A 159 10.03 -4.55 -8.13
N VAL A 160 10.44 -3.30 -7.89
CA VAL A 160 9.98 -2.14 -8.67
C VAL A 160 10.39 -2.27 -10.15
N ASP A 161 11.64 -2.65 -10.42
CA ASP A 161 12.17 -2.77 -11.79
C ASP A 161 11.51 -3.91 -12.58
N LYS A 162 10.99 -4.94 -11.90
CA LYS A 162 10.27 -6.07 -12.50
C LYS A 162 8.81 -5.77 -12.85
N ILE A 163 8.29 -4.57 -12.61
CA ILE A 163 6.87 -4.24 -12.81
C ILE A 163 6.48 -4.09 -14.30
N GLU A 164 7.36 -4.44 -15.25
CA GLU A 164 7.01 -4.44 -16.67
C GLU A 164 6.13 -5.64 -17.08
N GLY A 165 4.90 -5.33 -17.51
CA GLY A 165 3.97 -6.22 -18.22
C GLY A 165 3.16 -7.20 -17.34
N ASN A 166 1.83 -7.01 -17.28
CA ASN A 166 0.78 -7.83 -16.62
C ASN A 166 0.49 -7.64 -15.12
N LYS A 167 1.24 -6.83 -14.36
CA LYS A 167 0.85 -6.53 -12.95
C LYS A 167 -0.29 -5.50 -12.89
N SER A 168 -1.19 -5.66 -11.91
CA SER A 168 -2.29 -4.70 -11.69
C SER A 168 -1.74 -3.32 -11.33
N VAL A 169 -2.45 -2.25 -11.73
CA VAL A 169 -2.10 -0.86 -11.42
C VAL A 169 -1.85 -0.68 -9.91
N ILE A 170 -2.71 -1.24 -9.06
CA ILE A 170 -2.57 -1.16 -7.60
C ILE A 170 -1.25 -1.75 -7.12
N GLU A 171 -0.88 -2.95 -7.60
CA GLU A 171 0.37 -3.60 -7.19
C GLU A 171 1.61 -2.79 -7.54
N LYS A 172 1.60 -2.10 -8.69
CA LYS A 172 2.65 -1.16 -9.05
C LYS A 172 2.82 -0.09 -7.98
N TYR A 173 1.72 0.56 -7.60
CA TYR A 173 1.74 1.67 -6.65
C TYR A 173 2.06 1.23 -5.22
N VAL A 174 1.66 0.01 -4.83
CA VAL A 174 2.08 -0.62 -3.58
C VAL A 174 3.60 -0.74 -3.53
N TRP A 175 4.22 -1.35 -4.55
CA TRP A 175 5.68 -1.49 -4.60
C TRP A 175 6.42 -0.15 -4.61
N LEU A 176 5.90 0.84 -5.34
CA LEU A 176 6.46 2.20 -5.33
C LEU A 176 6.41 2.83 -3.94
N SER A 177 5.24 2.80 -3.28
CA SER A 177 5.08 3.33 -1.91
C SER A 177 6.00 2.62 -0.91
N TYR A 178 6.13 1.30 -1.05
CA TYR A 178 6.91 0.47 -0.15
C TYR A 178 8.41 0.69 -0.34
N ASN A 179 8.88 0.84 -1.58
CA ASN A 179 10.27 1.18 -1.87
C ASN A 179 10.66 2.54 -1.26
N ASN A 180 9.78 3.53 -1.35
CA ASN A 180 9.97 4.84 -0.74
C ASN A 180 10.07 4.74 0.80
N PHE A 181 9.14 4.02 1.41
CA PHE A 181 9.16 3.75 2.86
C PHE A 181 10.46 3.07 3.30
N VAL A 182 10.88 1.99 2.62
CA VAL A 182 12.11 1.26 2.97
C VAL A 182 13.35 2.14 2.78
N ARG A 183 13.41 2.99 1.76
CA ARG A 183 14.54 3.91 1.58
C ARG A 183 14.67 4.90 2.74
N LYS A 184 13.55 5.41 3.26
CA LYS A 184 13.53 6.30 4.43
C LYS A 184 13.89 5.56 5.71
N LEU A 185 13.26 4.41 5.96
CA LEU A 185 13.50 3.61 7.16
C LEU A 185 14.98 3.19 7.29
N TYR A 186 15.64 2.88 6.17
CA TYR A 186 17.05 2.44 6.11
C TYR A 186 18.01 3.54 5.70
N GLU A 187 17.56 4.80 5.69
CA GLU A 187 18.42 5.93 5.35
C GLU A 187 19.62 5.96 6.31
N LYS A 188 20.82 6.12 5.74
CA LYS A 188 22.02 6.26 6.54
C LYS A 188 21.97 7.62 7.25
N SER A 189 22.08 7.58 8.56
CA SER A 189 22.24 8.77 9.39
C SER A 189 23.44 8.57 10.33
N ASP A 190 24.30 9.58 10.38
CA ASP A 190 25.49 9.63 11.24
C ASP A 190 25.08 9.90 12.69
N PHE A 191 25.57 9.10 13.63
CA PHE A 191 25.27 9.24 15.06
C PHE A 191 25.86 10.50 15.71
N ASN A 192 26.74 11.22 15.01
CA ASN A 192 27.23 12.53 15.45
C ASN A 192 26.27 13.67 15.09
N ASN A 193 25.26 13.41 14.26
CA ASN A 193 24.22 14.38 13.92
C ASN A 193 23.02 14.26 14.87
N THR A 194 22.06 15.18 14.74
CA THR A 194 20.76 15.07 15.43
C THR A 194 20.00 13.84 14.97
N GLU A 195 19.31 13.17 15.89
CA GLU A 195 18.39 12.08 15.58
C GLU A 195 17.38 12.51 14.49
N PRO A 196 17.14 11.68 13.45
CA PRO A 196 16.10 11.96 12.47
C PRO A 196 14.72 12.13 13.12
N SER A 197 13.94 13.10 12.62
CA SER A 197 12.57 13.35 13.11
C SER A 197 11.57 12.25 12.75
N SER A 198 11.94 11.35 11.84
CA SER A 198 11.15 10.19 11.42
C SER A 198 11.82 8.90 11.86
N ILE A 199 11.04 7.81 11.91
CA ILE A 199 11.53 6.47 12.28
C ILE A 199 12.74 6.10 11.43
N ASN A 200 13.89 5.93 12.08
CA ASN A 200 15.11 5.46 11.44
C ASN A 200 15.60 4.17 12.10
N ARG A 201 15.69 3.10 11.30
CA ARG A 201 16.08 1.76 11.76
C ARG A 201 17.50 1.73 12.35
N HIS A 202 18.42 2.50 11.77
CA HIS A 202 19.81 2.54 12.24
C HIS A 202 19.89 3.15 13.65
N TRP A 203 19.16 4.23 13.90
CA TRP A 203 19.11 4.85 15.23
C TRP A 203 18.39 4.00 16.26
N LEU A 204 17.21 3.46 15.93
CA LEU A 204 16.40 2.65 16.83
C LEU A 204 17.10 1.35 17.24
N LEU A 205 17.57 0.56 16.27
CA LEU A 205 18.10 -0.77 16.57
C LEU A 205 19.53 -0.77 17.12
N HIS A 206 20.26 0.34 17.01
CA HIS A 206 21.56 0.51 17.65
C HIS A 206 21.47 1.27 18.99
N GLY A 207 20.26 1.54 19.49
CA GLY A 207 20.06 2.18 20.79
C GLY A 207 20.57 3.62 20.86
N ARG A 208 20.55 4.33 19.73
CA ARG A 208 20.97 5.75 19.63
C ARG A 208 19.80 6.72 19.66
N SER A 209 18.59 6.20 19.48
CA SER A 209 17.34 6.95 19.55
C SER A 209 17.00 7.37 20.98
N GLU A 210 16.39 8.54 21.12
CA GLU A 210 15.70 8.96 22.35
C GLU A 210 14.33 8.27 22.53
N TYR A 211 13.94 7.42 21.57
CA TYR A 211 12.72 6.62 21.58
C TYR A 211 11.41 7.43 21.70
N ASN A 212 11.36 8.60 21.07
CA ASN A 212 10.17 9.44 20.97
C ASN A 212 9.12 8.89 19.98
N LEU A 213 8.81 7.60 20.09
CA LEU A 213 7.88 6.87 19.22
C LEU A 213 6.43 7.06 19.67
N THR A 214 5.56 7.34 18.71
CA THR A 214 4.15 7.63 18.91
C THR A 214 3.24 6.50 18.45
N GLU A 215 1.94 6.64 18.70
CA GLU A 215 0.92 5.75 18.16
C GLU A 215 0.92 5.75 16.62
N ILE A 216 1.11 6.92 16.00
CA ILE A 216 1.18 7.11 14.54
C ILE A 216 2.35 6.31 13.96
N ASP A 217 3.49 6.28 14.65
CA ASP A 217 4.66 5.51 14.23
C ASP A 217 4.37 4.00 14.21
N CYS A 218 3.64 3.51 15.21
CA CYS A 218 3.21 2.10 15.24
C CYS A 218 2.23 1.79 14.11
N LEU A 219 1.23 2.64 13.90
CA LEU A 219 0.25 2.47 12.81
C LEU A 219 0.93 2.44 11.44
N ARG A 220 1.92 3.32 11.22
CA ARG A 220 2.74 3.34 10.00
C ARG A 220 3.47 2.03 9.77
N LEU A 221 4.06 1.47 10.83
CA LEU A 221 4.78 0.19 10.76
C LEU A 221 3.84 -1.01 10.58
N PHE A 222 2.68 -1.03 11.24
CA PHE A 222 1.65 -2.04 11.00
C PHE A 222 1.16 -2.01 9.56
N ASN A 223 0.89 -0.82 9.03
CA ASN A 223 0.51 -0.62 7.65
C ASN A 223 1.60 -1.09 6.68
N ALA A 224 2.87 -0.81 6.97
CA ALA A 224 3.97 -1.35 6.18
C ALA A 224 3.99 -2.89 6.19
N VAL A 225 3.81 -3.53 7.36
CA VAL A 225 3.70 -4.99 7.43
C VAL A 225 2.54 -5.50 6.57
N SER A 226 1.36 -4.88 6.66
CA SER A 226 0.20 -5.25 5.82
C SER A 226 0.51 -5.11 4.33
N SER A 227 1.08 -3.96 3.92
CA SER A 227 1.46 -3.70 2.54
C SER A 227 2.38 -4.80 2.00
N ILE A 228 3.40 -5.25 2.74
CA ILE A 228 4.27 -6.32 2.25
C ILE A 228 3.62 -7.71 2.30
N CYS A 229 2.78 -8.00 3.29
CA CYS A 229 2.06 -9.28 3.38
C CYS A 229 1.15 -9.53 2.17
N SER A 230 0.46 -8.49 1.71
CA SER A 230 -0.37 -8.56 0.52
C SER A 230 0.40 -8.95 -0.75
N ILE A 231 1.69 -8.66 -0.78
CA ILE A 231 2.58 -8.90 -1.91
C ILE A 231 3.08 -10.34 -1.84
N VAL A 232 3.51 -10.79 -0.66
CA VAL A 232 3.90 -12.20 -0.42
C VAL A 232 2.80 -13.14 -0.87
N ASN A 233 1.54 -12.83 -0.53
CA ASN A 233 0.37 -13.65 -0.89
C ASN A 233 0.16 -13.83 -2.41
N LYS A 234 0.79 -13.02 -3.26
CA LYS A 234 0.68 -13.09 -4.72
C LYS A 234 1.89 -13.75 -5.39
N GLU A 235 3.01 -13.88 -4.69
CA GLU A 235 4.26 -14.43 -5.23
C GLU A 235 4.51 -15.90 -4.82
N VAL A 236 3.66 -16.47 -3.95
CA VAL A 236 3.70 -17.88 -3.49
C VAL A 236 2.62 -18.72 -4.17
#